data_AF-K1TDX4-F1
#
_entry.id   AF-K1TDX4-F1
#
_cell.length_a   1.000
_cell.length_b   1.000
_cell.length_c   1.000
_cell.angle_alpha   90.00
_cell.angle_beta   90.00
_cell.angle_gamma   90.00
#
_symmetry.space_group_name_H-M   'P 1'
#
loop_
_entity.id
_entity.type
_entity.pdbx_description
1 polymer ?
#
loop_
_entity_poly.entity_id
_entity_poly.type
_entity_poly.pdbx_seq_one_letter_code
_entity_poly.pdbx_strand_id
1 'polypeptide(L)' 'MPLGDNEVYISNAYSEKHGIKAGDEITLREQFGSKEYKFRVGGIYYYPSTLTVFMDKDAFNEKFDCDKDYFTG' A
#
# COMPACT_ATOMS: atom_id res chain seq x y z
N MET A 1 15.47 0.30 6.99
CA MET A 1 15.09 1.72 7.08
C MET A 1 13.58 1.75 7.30
N PRO A 2 13.05 2.56 8.22
CA PRO A 2 11.61 2.75 8.33
C PRO A 2 11.08 3.32 7.00
N LEU A 3 9.86 2.94 6.61
CA LEU A 3 9.18 3.53 5.46
C LEU A 3 9.00 5.04 5.69
N GLY A 4 9.21 5.84 4.66
CA GLY A 4 8.75 7.22 4.64
C GLY A 4 7.22 7.31 4.62
N ASP A 5 6.71 8.48 4.99
CA ASP A 5 5.29 8.79 5.18
C ASP A 5 4.37 8.40 3.98
N ASN A 6 4.94 8.37 2.78
CA ASN A 6 4.22 8.07 1.53
C ASN A 6 4.79 6.83 0.81
N GLU A 7 5.47 5.96 1.56
CA GLU A 7 5.99 4.68 1.09
C GLU A 7 5.14 3.50 1.59
N VAL A 8 5.01 2.48 0.75
CA VAL A 8 4.24 1.27 1.02
C VAL A 8 5.05 0.02 0.69
N TYR A 9 4.76 -1.09 1.37
CA TYR A 9 5.21 -2.41 0.95
C TYR A 9 4.15 -3.07 0.09
N ILE A 10 4.56 -3.82 -0.92
CA ILE A 10 3.65 -4.64 -1.74
C ILE A 10 3.95 -6.11 -1.53
N SER A 11 2.96 -6.99 -1.67
CA SER A 11 3.23 -8.44 -1.63
C SER A 11 4.09 -8.90 -2.81
N ASN A 12 4.84 -9.99 -2.64
CA ASN A 12 5.58 -10.59 -3.77
C ASN A 12 4.64 -10.99 -4.92
N ALA A 13 3.43 -11.48 -4.61
CA ALA A 13 2.41 -11.76 -5.62
C ALA A 13 2.02 -10.51 -6.42
N TYR A 14 1.97 -9.34 -5.78
CA TYR A 14 1.74 -8.06 -6.45
C TYR A 14 2.92 -7.65 -7.33
N SER A 15 4.13 -7.74 -6.79
CA SER A 15 5.37 -7.45 -7.52
C SER A 15 5.51 -8.31 -8.77
N GLU A 16 5.35 -9.63 -8.65
CA GLU A 16 5.50 -10.60 -9.74
C GLU A 16 4.42 -10.43 -10.81
N LYS A 17 3.17 -10.19 -10.40
CA LYS A 17 2.05 -10.05 -11.33
C LYS A 17 2.13 -8.79 -12.19
N HIS A 18 2.59 -7.68 -11.60
CA HIS A 18 2.61 -6.36 -12.26
C HIS A 18 4.02 -5.90 -12.65
N GLY A 19 5.07 -6.67 -12.34
CA GLY A 19 6.47 -6.33 -12.62
C GLY A 19 6.99 -5.14 -11.80
N ILE A 20 6.40 -4.87 -10.64
CA ILE A 20 6.71 -3.69 -9.81
C ILE A 20 7.79 -4.03 -8.80
N LYS A 21 8.79 -3.17 -8.65
CA LYS A 21 9.92 -3.34 -7.73
C LYS A 21 10.01 -2.18 -6.73
N ALA A 22 10.81 -2.36 -5.69
CA ALA A 22 11.13 -1.27 -4.77
C ALA A 22 11.67 -0.06 -5.55
N GLY A 23 11.17 1.13 -5.23
CA GLY A 23 11.46 2.39 -5.89
C GLY A 23 10.48 2.81 -6.98
N ASP A 24 9.61 1.91 -7.46
CA ASP A 24 8.52 2.27 -8.38
C ASP A 24 7.37 3.00 -7.66
N GLU A 25 6.49 3.63 -8.45
CA GLU A 25 5.27 4.27 -7.95
C GLU A 25 4.05 3.47 -8.37
N ILE A 26 3.11 3.28 -7.44
CA ILE A 26 1.80 2.69 -7.70
C ILE A 26 0.70 3.72 -7.48
N THR A 27 -0.37 3.62 -8.28
CA THR A 27 -1.59 4.41 -8.08
C THR A 27 -2.71 3.46 -7.64
N LEU A 28 -3.26 3.70 -6.44
CA LEU A 28 -4.42 3.01 -5.91
C LEU A 28 -5.65 3.91 -6.10
N ARG A 29 -6.74 3.33 -6.63
CA ARG A 29 -8.00 4.02 -6.83
C ARG A 29 -9.09 3.36 -5.99
N GLU A 30 -9.94 4.18 -5.37
CA GLU A 30 -11.09 3.68 -4.64
C GLU A 30 -12.07 2.98 -5.59
N GLN A 31 -12.53 1.78 -5.19
CA GLN A 31 -13.45 0.99 -6.02
C GLN A 31 -14.82 1.66 -6.25
N PHE A 32 -15.28 2.45 -5.27
CA PHE A 32 -16.58 3.16 -5.31
C PHE A 32 -16.43 4.69 -5.27
N GLY A 33 -15.19 5.19 -5.28
CA GLY A 33 -14.86 6.61 -5.16
C GLY A 33 -14.20 7.16 -6.42
N SER A 34 -13.85 8.44 -6.36
CA SER A 34 -13.04 9.12 -7.39
C SER A 34 -11.66 9.51 -6.88
N LYS A 35 -11.30 9.12 -5.64
CA LYS A 35 -9.98 9.42 -5.11
C LYS A 35 -8.95 8.44 -5.66
N GLU A 36 -7.80 9.00 -6.01
CA GLU A 36 -6.62 8.28 -6.43
C GLU A 36 -5.47 8.64 -5.50
N TYR A 37 -4.75 7.64 -5.05
CA TYR A 37 -3.65 7.76 -4.12
C TYR A 37 -2.39 7.22 -4.77
N LYS A 38 -1.32 8.02 -4.76
CA LYS A 38 -0.02 7.64 -5.28
C LYS A 38 0.92 7.30 -4.15
N PHE A 39 1.54 6.13 -4.24
CA PHE A 39 2.46 5.62 -3.24
C PHE A 39 3.74 5.13 -3.88
N ARG A 40 4.87 5.37 -3.22
CA ARG A 40 6.16 4.81 -3.63
C ARG A 40 6.33 3.44 -2.98
N VAL A 41 6.79 2.47 -3.74
CA VAL A 41 7.06 1.13 -3.22
C VAL A 41 8.39 1.16 -2.46
N GLY A 42 8.33 1.15 -1.14
CA GLY A 42 9.53 1.11 -0.28
C GLY A 42 10.16 -0.29 -0.21
N GLY A 43 9.40 -1.33 -0.54
CA GLY A 43 9.91 -2.69 -0.61
C GLY A 43 8.84 -3.73 -0.97
N ILE A 44 9.25 -4.98 -0.98
CA ILE A 44 8.38 -6.13 -1.24
C ILE A 44 8.35 -7.00 0.01
N TYR A 45 7.15 -7.32 0.49
CA TYR A 45 6.92 -8.23 1.61
C TYR A 45 6.51 -9.60 1.07
N TYR A 46 7.12 -10.68 1.59
CA TYR A 46 6.79 -12.03 1.15
C TYR A 46 5.42 -12.43 1.69
N TYR A 47 4.41 -12.41 0.81
CA TYR A 47 3.02 -12.73 1.09
C TYR A 47 2.36 -13.30 -0.17
N PRO A 48 2.60 -14.59 -0.48
CA PRO A 48 2.21 -15.18 -1.76
C PRO A 48 0.69 -15.41 -1.89
N SER A 49 -0.05 -15.34 -0.79
CA SER A 49 -1.47 -15.71 -0.75
C SER A 49 -2.40 -14.72 -1.44
N THR A 50 -2.09 -13.41 -1.43
CA THR A 50 -2.97 -12.38 -1.99
C THR A 50 -2.22 -11.12 -2.43
N LEU A 51 -2.76 -10.45 -3.45
CA LEU A 51 -2.35 -9.11 -3.88
C LEU A 51 -2.67 -8.11 -2.77
N THR A 52 -1.64 -7.64 -2.07
CA THR A 52 -1.81 -6.82 -0.85
C THR A 52 -0.82 -5.67 -0.85
N VAL A 53 -1.27 -4.50 -0.41
CA VAL A 53 -0.44 -3.32 -0.17
C VAL A 53 -0.48 -3.04 1.33
N PHE A 54 0.69 -2.93 1.94
CA PHE A 54 0.87 -2.66 3.36
C PHE A 54 1.42 -1.25 3.54
N MET A 55 0.84 -0.50 4.47
CA MET A 55 1.30 0.81 4.85
C MET A 55 1.24 0.96 6.37
N ASP A 56 1.88 2.00 6.89
CA ASP A 56 1.81 2.31 8.32
C ASP A 56 0.35 2.62 8.74
N LYS A 57 -0.05 2.17 9.94
CA LYS A 57 -1.43 2.30 10.41
C LYS A 57 -1.81 3.77 10.64
N ASP A 58 -0.91 4.59 11.16
CA ASP A 58 -1.17 6.02 11.36
C ASP A 58 -1.31 6.71 9.99
N ALA A 59 -0.41 6.41 9.05
CA ALA A 59 -0.51 6.93 7.67
C ALA A 59 -1.79 6.48 6.95
N PHE A 60 -2.26 5.25 7.20
CA PHE A 60 -3.54 4.75 6.66
C PHE A 60 -4.72 5.55 7.22
N ASN A 61 -4.77 5.70 8.54
CA ASN A 61 -5.85 6.43 9.21
C ASN A 61 -5.92 7.89 8.75
N GLU A 62 -4.77 8.57 8.60
CA GLU A 62 -4.71 9.93 8.07
C GLU A 62 -5.13 10.02 6.59
N LYS A 63 -4.69 9.09 5.73
CA LYS A 63 -5.00 9.12 4.29
C LYS A 63 -6.44 8.81 3.97
N PHE A 64 -7.01 7.83 4.68
CA PHE A 64 -8.35 7.32 4.41
C PHE A 64 -9.41 7.91 5.35
N ASP A 65 -9.02 8.88 6.20
CA ASP A 65 -9.89 9.53 7.20
C ASP A 65 -10.66 8.48 8.03
N CYS A 66 -9.96 7.40 8.37
CA CYS A 66 -10.54 6.30 9.13
C CYS A 66 -10.41 6.58 10.63
N ASP A 67 -11.50 6.32 11.36
CA ASP A 67 -11.50 6.36 12.82
C ASP A 67 -10.40 5.45 13.38
N LYS A 68 -9.76 5.82 14.50
CA LYS A 68 -8.55 5.15 15.02
C LYS A 68 -8.71 3.64 15.27
N ASP A 69 -9.95 3.19 15.42
CA ASP A 69 -10.32 1.79 15.65
C ASP A 69 -10.50 0.97 14.35
N TYR A 70 -10.35 1.59 13.18
CA TYR A 70 -10.52 0.90 11.90
C TYR A 70 -9.38 -0.10 11.66
N PHE A 71 -9.75 -1.37 11.49
CA PHE A 71 -8.81 -2.46 11.19
C PHE A 71 -9.42 -3.36 10.11
N THR A 72 -8.76 -3.44 8.96
CA THR A 72 -9.13 -4.34 7.87
C THR A 72 -8.01 -5.33 7.60
N GLY A 73 -7.84 -6.30 8.52
CA GLY A 73 -7.23 -7.61 8.28
C GLY A 73 -5.83 -7.65 7.68
#